data_AF-A0A924AN55-F1
#
_entry.id   AF-A0A924AN55-F1
#
_cell.length_a   1.000
_cell.length_b   1.000
_cell.length_c   1.000
_cell.angle_alpha   90.00
_cell.angle_beta   90.00
_cell.angle_gamma   90.00
#
_symmetry.space_group_name_H-M   'P 1'
#
loop_
_entity.id
_entity.type
_entity.pdbx_description
1 polymer ?
#
loop_
_entity_poly.entity_id
_entity_poly.type
_entity_poly.pdbx_seq_one_letter_code
_entity_poly.pdbx_strand_id
1 'polypeptide(L)' 'TEVVTVEYKINFLAGFADGELRAVGRVARAGKRIIVATADVTHLAADGRQSACALMQQTLVPVPKTY' A
#
# COMPACT_ATOMS: atom_id res chain seq x y z
N THR A 1 -6.47 19.28 2.54
CA THR A 1 -7.33 18.23 3.09
C THR A 1 -6.43 17.17 3.67
N GLU A 2 -6.77 16.62 4.83
CA GLU A 2 -6.17 15.37 5.31
C GLU A 2 -6.99 14.19 4.78
N VAL A 3 -6.52 12.97 5.01
CA VAL A 3 -7.25 11.75 4.63
C VAL A 3 -7.33 10.82 5.82
N VAL A 4 -8.44 10.07 5.91
CA VAL A 4 -8.60 8.96 6.84
C VAL A 4 -8.96 7.69 6.06
N THR A 5 -8.47 6.54 6.54
CA THR A 5 -8.78 5.24 5.95
C THR A 5 -10.19 4.82 6.33
N VAL A 6 -10.98 4.45 5.31
CA VAL A 6 -12.29 3.84 5.50
C VAL A 6 -12.13 2.33 5.66
N GLU A 7 -11.40 1.73 4.73
CA GLU A 7 -11.12 0.30 4.71
C GLU A 7 -9.80 0.05 3.98
N TYR A 8 -9.21 -1.11 4.27
CA TYR A 8 -8.16 -1.67 3.45
C TYR A 8 -8.27 -3.19 3.42
N LYS A 9 -7.78 -3.77 2.33
CA LYS A 9 -7.58 -5.20 2.19
C LYS A 9 -6.15 -5.43 1.78
N ILE A 10 -5.45 -6.29 2.51
CA ILE A 10 -4.14 -6.80 2.14
C ILE A 10 -4.24 -8.32 1.98
N ASN A 11 -3.54 -8.85 0.98
CA ASN A 11 -3.29 -10.29 0.84
C ASN A 11 -1.81 -10.54 1.01
N PHE A 12 -1.45 -11.47 1.91
CA PHE A 12 -0.09 -11.99 1.99
C PHE A 12 0.03 -13.18 1.04
N LEU A 13 1.00 -13.09 0.12
CA LEU A 13 1.24 -14.07 -0.93
C LEU A 13 2.36 -15.03 -0.54
N ALA A 14 3.41 -14.52 0.09
CA ALA A 14 4.56 -15.30 0.53
C ALA A 14 5.30 -14.60 1.67
N GLY A 15 5.92 -15.40 2.54
CA GLY A 15 6.82 -14.93 3.60
C GLY A 15 8.28 -15.24 3.24
N PHE A 16 9.18 -14.32 3.61
CA PHE A 16 10.62 -14.46 3.39
C PHE A 16 11.36 -14.09 4.67
N ALA A 17 12.48 -14.77 4.93
CA ALA A 17 13.43 -14.41 5.97
C ALA A 17 14.55 -13.55 5.36
N ASP A 18 15.15 -12.70 6.18
CA ASP A 18 16.22 -11.77 5.81
C ASP A 18 15.84 -10.82 4.65
N GLY A 19 16.77 -9.97 4.22
CA GLY A 19 16.55 -8.99 3.14
C GLY A 19 15.60 -7.84 3.53
N GLU A 20 15.09 -7.13 2.52
CA GLU A 20 14.27 -5.92 2.69
C GLU A 20 12.87 -6.10 2.12
N LEU A 21 11.88 -5.42 2.72
CA LEU A 21 10.55 -5.28 2.14
C LEU A 21 10.42 -3.90 1.51
N ARG A 22 10.17 -3.87 0.20
CA ARG A 22 9.85 -2.64 -0.54
C ARG A 22 8.36 -2.59 -0.83
N ALA A 23 7.66 -1.63 -0.23
CA ALA A 23 6.28 -1.31 -0.55
C ALA A 23 6.21 -0.09 -1.46
N VAL A 24 5.61 -0.24 -2.64
CA VAL A 24 5.38 0.87 -3.59
C VAL A 24 3.89 1.16 -3.66
N GLY A 25 3.48 2.34 -3.22
CA GLY A 25 2.11 2.79 -3.28
C GLY A 25 1.79 3.57 -4.56
N ARG A 26 0.56 3.44 -5.06
CA ARG A 26 0.02 4.25 -6.15
C ARG A 26 -1.38 4.74 -5.83
N VAL A 27 -1.65 6.00 -6.13
CA VAL A 27 -3.03 6.53 -6.16
C VAL A 27 -3.70 6.05 -7.44
N ALA A 28 -4.60 5.06 -7.33
CA ALA A 28 -5.37 4.55 -8.44
C ALA A 28 -6.48 5.53 -8.86
N ARG A 29 -7.06 6.26 -7.89
CA ARG A 29 -8.07 7.31 -8.14
C ARG A 29 -8.01 8.39 -7.07
N ALA A 30 -7.83 9.65 -7.48
CA ALA A 30 -7.83 10.82 -6.59
C ALA A 30 -9.20 11.54 -6.60
N GLY A 31 -10.24 10.90 -6.06
CA GLY A 31 -11.60 11.48 -6.05
C GLY A 31 -11.83 12.47 -4.90
N LYS A 32 -12.77 13.40 -5.09
CA LYS A 32 -13.14 14.41 -4.07
C LYS A 32 -13.81 13.85 -2.81
N ARG A 33 -14.42 12.66 -2.90
CA ARG A 33 -15.08 11.98 -1.77
C ARG A 33 -14.41 10.65 -1.44
N ILE A 34 -13.92 9.94 -2.45
CA ILE A 34 -13.28 8.63 -2.31
C ILE A 34 -11.96 8.67 -3.06
N ILE A 35 -10.88 8.34 -2.37
CA ILE A 35 -9.55 8.13 -2.91
C ILE A 35 -9.26 6.62 -2.84
N VAL A 36 -8.84 6.03 -3.96
CA VAL A 36 -8.44 4.62 -4.01
C VAL A 36 -6.94 4.58 -4.19
N ALA A 37 -6.25 3.83 -3.34
CA ALA A 37 -4.81 3.61 -3.44
C ALA A 37 -4.49 2.11 -3.38
N THR A 38 -3.48 1.71 -4.12
CA THR A 38 -2.92 0.34 -4.11
C THR A 38 -1.50 0.37 -3.58
N ALA A 39 -1.01 -0.75 -3.08
CA ALA A 39 0.41 -0.94 -2.84
C ALA A 39 0.83 -2.38 -3.15
N ASP A 40 1.97 -2.49 -3.84
CA ASP A 40 2.66 -3.75 -4.08
C ASP A 40 3.82 -3.87 -3.11
N VAL A 41 3.91 -5.00 -2.40
CA VAL A 41 5.00 -5.29 -1.46
C VAL A 41 5.87 -6.39 -2.04
N THR A 42 7.16 -6.11 -2.19
CA THR A 42 8.15 -7.01 -2.78
C THR A 42 9.29 -7.23 -1.79
N HIS A 43 9.68 -8.49 -1.57
CA HIS A 43 10.94 -8.84 -0.91
C HIS A 43 12.10 -8.62 -1.87
N LEU A 44 13.15 -7.97 -1.37
CA LEU A 44 14.43 -7.78 -2.04
C LEU A 44 15.48 -8.61 -1.29
N ALA A 45 15.94 -9.68 -1.91
CA ALA A 45 17.03 -10.49 -1.38
C ALA A 45 18.39 -9.80 -1.63
N ALA A 46 19.41 -10.18 -0.84
CA ALA A 46 20.77 -9.62 -0.96
C ALA A 46 21.43 -9.87 -2.33
N ASP A 47 20.99 -10.91 -3.05
CA ASP A 47 21.40 -11.24 -4.41
C ASP A 47 20.64 -10.43 -5.49
N GLY A 48 19.74 -9.53 -5.08
CA GLY A 48 18.92 -8.69 -5.96
C GLY A 48 17.63 -9.35 -6.46
N ARG A 49 17.36 -10.61 -6.09
CA ARG A 49 16.11 -11.28 -6.46
C ARG A 49 14.92 -10.59 -5.82
N GLN A 50 13.88 -10.38 -6.62
CA GLN A 50 12.62 -9.77 -6.19
C GLN A 50 11.52 -10.83 -6.12
N SER A 51 10.71 -10.80 -5.07
CA SER A 51 9.60 -11.75 -4.91
C SER A 51 8.38 -11.07 -4.30
N ALA A 52 7.19 -11.35 -4.83
CA ALA A 52 5.96 -10.73 -4.36
C ALA A 52 5.60 -11.22 -2.94
N CYS A 53 5.43 -10.29 -2.00
CA CYS A 53 5.07 -10.58 -0.62
C CYS A 53 3.61 -10.32 -0.35
N ALA A 54 3.09 -9.18 -0.78
CA ALA A 54 1.72 -8.79 -0.51
C ALA A 54 1.18 -7.81 -1.54
N LEU A 55 -0.13 -7.80 -1.66
CA LEU A 55 -0.88 -6.85 -2.47
C LEU A 55 -1.94 -6.18 -1.60
N MET A 56 -2.00 -4.86 -1.65
CA MET A 56 -2.93 -4.05 -0.88
C MET A 56 -3.78 -3.18 -1.79
N GLN A 57 -5.05 -3.04 -1.43
CA GLN A 57 -5.90 -1.94 -1.86
C GLN A 57 -6.52 -1.28 -0.63
N GLN A 58 -6.63 0.05 -0.67
CA GLN A 58 -7.28 0.83 0.39
C GLN A 58 -8.21 1.89 -0.19
N THR A 59 -9.23 2.20 0.59
CA THR A 59 -10.19 3.27 0.34
C THR A 59 -10.00 4.34 1.42
N LEU A 60 -9.76 5.57 0.99
CA LEU A 60 -9.52 6.75 1.83
C LEU A 60 -10.59 7.80 1.55
N VAL A 61 -10.94 8.61 2.56
CA VAL A 61 -11.84 9.77 2.41
C VAL A 61 -11.12 11.06 2.82
N PRO A 62 -11.27 12.16 2.07
CA PRO A 62 -10.79 13.47 2.49
C PRO A 62 -11.51 13.96 3.75
N VAL A 63 -10.76 14.56 4.68
CA VAL A 63 -11.28 15.24 5.87
C VAL A 63 -10.71 16.67 5.98
N PRO A 64 -11.41 17.60 6.69
CA PRO A 64 -10.88 18.92 7.01
C PRO A 64 -9.55 18.83 7.78
N LYS A 65 -8.69 19.84 7.65
CA LYS A 65 -7.48 19.96 8.48
C LYS A 65 -7.89 20.47 9.87
N THR A 66 -7.31 19.92 10.93
CA THR A 66 -7.62 20.28 12.33
C THR A 66 -6.44 20.84 13.13
N TYR A 67 -5.36 21.24 12.47
CA TYR A 67 -4.19 21.88 13.08
C TYR A 67 -4.02 23.32 12.60
#